data_AF-A0A484I3X3-F1
#
_entry.id   AF-A0A484I3X3-F1
#
_cell.length_a   1.000
_cell.length_b   1.000
_cell.length_c   1.000
_cell.angle_alpha   90.00
_cell.angle_beta   90.00
_cell.angle_gamma   90.00
#
_symmetry.space_group_name_H-M   'P 1'
#
loop_
_entity.id
_entity.type
_entity.pdbx_description
1 polymer ?
#
loop_
_entity_poly.entity_id
_entity_poly.type
_entity_poly.pdbx_seq_one_letter_code
_entity_poly.pdbx_strand_id
1 'polypeptide(L)'
;MKKGSTALSGISSNQTKSSTVRDFIYTYQNLLMVFGLVLSFSGGSWDITYHILNIPESFFSYPHSLVYSGILIVVCIFFMNLRRNFHAEKKIRNNNYIILSGIVLVLAAGPFDFSWHSKFGLDGLLSPPHLTLLSGWLLVALGNLRITNFRLNELRVKSQNLHDDLSKANHNSAASAAITTTTKAHEIKEFDSRGHELVGDDEQKEVQEEKEEENDEGHLMKKGEKTILKNQMQKNYGKLIPNSIINGGPKLYKLQLFLNLSILLLIMSGILYFFSLPFSETEFYNFNPPSLLALFVYGLGFPILFSAYLVKILLNYPDLKIMVPLVGIFYVIVTLITQISSNSFLAEYSGYYLLNLIPFVLLYAVMARSSSSSSRRHHLRFKNKLLDNKSSQFQQQQQQQQPSPNPDNKKIMNVIFSHIPSSSNFKYLALATTFGLLSYSLCFPLNTYVYNEELYGYLIYQNLVVKVYQEIFFENYVIIAAMSVAGGFLGYMILHITKSMRIQNHTR
;
A
#
# COMPACT_ATOMS: atom_id res chain seq x y z
N MET A 1 6.51 55.96 30.49
CA MET A 1 7.02 54.76 29.77
C MET A 1 6.02 53.60 29.90
N LYS A 2 5.04 53.46 29.00
CA LYS A 2 4.11 52.31 28.95
C LYS A 2 3.54 52.12 27.52
N LYS A 3 4.42 52.04 26.51
CA LYS A 3 4.02 51.85 25.10
C LYS A 3 4.84 50.77 24.33
N GLY A 4 5.56 49.90 25.05
CA GLY A 4 6.44 48.88 24.44
C GLY A 4 6.02 47.42 24.60
N SER A 5 5.00 47.10 25.42
CA SER A 5 4.70 45.69 25.79
C SER A 5 3.64 45.02 24.89
N THR A 6 2.74 45.77 24.28
CA THR A 6 1.63 45.22 23.47
C THR A 6 2.04 44.82 22.04
N ALA A 7 3.16 45.32 21.51
CA ALA A 7 3.65 44.93 20.18
C ALA A 7 4.40 43.59 20.17
N LEU A 8 5.13 43.27 21.26
CA LEU A 8 5.92 42.04 21.37
C LEU A 8 5.06 40.78 21.57
N SER A 9 3.91 40.88 22.26
CA SER A 9 2.99 39.75 22.43
C SER A 9 2.22 39.42 21.13
N GLY A 10 1.91 40.43 20.30
CA GLY A 10 1.30 40.24 18.98
C GLY A 10 2.24 39.58 17.96
N ILE A 11 3.54 39.91 17.99
CA ILE A 11 4.54 39.33 17.09
C ILE A 11 4.85 37.87 17.45
N SER A 12 4.95 37.54 18.75
CA SER A 12 5.18 36.17 19.23
C SER A 12 4.01 35.22 18.93
N SER A 13 2.76 35.69 19.12
CA SER A 13 1.57 34.87 18.83
C SER A 13 1.33 34.61 17.34
N ASN A 14 1.69 35.56 16.46
CA ASN A 14 1.61 35.35 15.01
C ASN A 14 2.75 34.47 14.47
N GLN A 15 3.96 34.56 15.02
CA GLN A 15 5.08 33.68 14.64
C GLN A 15 4.84 32.20 15.05
N THR A 16 4.23 31.98 16.21
CA THR A 16 3.86 30.63 16.71
C THR A 16 2.70 30.00 15.90
N LYS A 17 1.69 30.79 15.51
CA LYS A 17 0.63 30.30 14.60
C LYS A 17 1.16 29.98 13.19
N SER A 18 2.00 30.85 12.62
CA SER A 18 2.57 30.68 11.27
C SER A 18 3.53 29.47 11.16
N SER A 19 4.26 29.15 12.24
CA SER A 19 5.10 27.95 12.31
C SER A 19 4.25 26.68 12.41
N THR A 20 3.19 26.71 13.21
CA THR A 20 2.25 25.57 13.35
C THR A 20 1.58 25.19 12.02
N VAL A 21 1.12 26.17 11.24
CA VAL A 21 0.52 25.91 9.91
C VAL A 21 1.54 25.32 8.94
N ARG A 22 2.78 25.84 8.89
CA ARG A 22 3.83 25.30 8.03
C ARG A 22 4.21 23.86 8.40
N ASP A 23 4.21 23.55 9.69
CA ASP A 23 4.46 22.19 10.18
C ASP A 23 3.33 21.23 9.84
N PHE A 24 2.08 21.69 9.92
CA PHE A 24 0.92 20.94 9.47
C PHE A 24 1.02 20.63 7.97
N ILE A 25 1.24 21.64 7.12
CA ILE A 25 1.34 21.46 5.66
C ILE A 25 2.46 20.49 5.30
N TYR A 26 3.64 20.59 5.93
CA TYR A 26 4.74 19.66 5.69
C TYR A 26 4.42 18.23 6.13
N THR A 27 3.71 18.07 7.25
CA THR A 27 3.29 16.75 7.76
C THR A 27 2.35 16.05 6.77
N TYR A 28 1.40 16.80 6.20
CA TYR A 28 0.40 16.28 5.26
C TYR A 28 0.78 16.44 3.79
N GLN A 29 1.95 16.98 3.48
CA GLN A 29 2.39 17.30 2.12
C GLN A 29 2.18 16.14 1.14
N ASN A 30 2.65 14.95 1.51
CA ASN A 30 2.58 13.81 0.61
C ASN A 30 1.14 13.28 0.43
N LEU A 31 0.28 13.44 1.44
CA LEU A 31 -1.14 13.13 1.31
C LEU A 31 -1.83 14.12 0.37
N LEU A 32 -1.54 15.41 0.52
CA LEU A 32 -2.11 16.46 -0.34
C LEU A 32 -1.61 16.33 -1.79
N MET A 33 -0.33 15.99 -2.00
CA MET A 33 0.20 15.74 -3.34
C MET A 33 -0.46 14.54 -4.02
N VAL A 34 -0.67 13.42 -3.31
CA VAL A 34 -1.34 12.26 -3.93
C VAL A 34 -2.81 12.54 -4.19
N PHE A 35 -3.47 13.33 -3.35
CA PHE A 35 -4.83 13.82 -3.61
C PHE A 35 -4.88 14.71 -4.87
N GLY A 36 -3.94 15.65 -5.01
CA GLY A 36 -3.81 16.46 -6.22
C GLY A 36 -3.57 15.62 -7.48
N LEU A 37 -2.75 14.57 -7.40
CA LEU A 37 -2.57 13.63 -8.50
C LEU A 37 -3.85 12.86 -8.87
N VAL A 38 -4.64 12.43 -7.87
CA VAL A 38 -5.94 11.78 -8.14
C VAL A 38 -6.87 12.72 -8.89
N LEU A 39 -6.99 13.99 -8.45
CA LEU A 39 -7.80 14.98 -9.16
C LEU A 39 -7.30 15.18 -10.59
N SER A 40 -5.99 15.35 -10.75
CA SER A 40 -5.36 15.60 -12.05
C SER A 40 -5.59 14.43 -13.03
N PHE A 41 -5.37 13.19 -12.58
CA PHE A 41 -5.59 12.00 -13.39
C PHE A 41 -7.07 11.79 -13.74
N SER A 42 -7.99 12.03 -12.80
CA SER A 42 -9.42 11.99 -13.08
C SER A 42 -9.83 13.02 -14.14
N GLY A 43 -9.24 14.23 -14.10
CA GLY A 43 -9.38 15.23 -15.14
C GLY A 43 -8.90 14.74 -16.50
N GLY A 44 -7.70 14.15 -16.57
CA GLY A 44 -7.18 13.59 -17.82
C GLY A 44 -8.00 12.40 -18.34
N SER A 45 -8.55 11.59 -17.44
CA SER A 45 -9.46 10.50 -17.83
C SER A 45 -10.76 11.02 -18.44
N TRP A 46 -11.26 12.15 -17.95
CA TRP A 46 -12.42 12.85 -18.51
C TRP A 46 -12.07 13.49 -19.86
N ASP A 47 -10.89 14.09 -19.96
CA ASP A 47 -10.37 14.73 -21.17
C ASP A 47 -10.26 13.75 -22.35
N ILE A 48 -9.73 12.55 -22.10
CA ILE A 48 -9.71 11.44 -23.07
C ILE A 48 -11.11 11.16 -23.64
N THR A 49 -12.14 11.15 -22.79
CA THR A 49 -13.49 10.93 -23.29
C THR A 49 -14.03 12.13 -24.05
N TYR A 50 -13.67 13.37 -23.69
CA TYR A 50 -14.00 14.56 -24.48
C TYR A 50 -13.43 14.48 -25.89
N HIS A 51 -12.16 14.06 -26.03
CA HIS A 51 -11.53 13.78 -27.32
C HIS A 51 -12.28 12.68 -28.10
N ILE A 52 -12.59 11.54 -27.46
CA ILE A 52 -13.36 10.43 -28.09
C ILE A 52 -14.74 10.91 -28.56
N LEU A 53 -15.35 11.84 -27.83
CA LEU A 53 -16.66 12.40 -28.14
C LEU A 53 -16.63 13.55 -29.15
N ASN A 54 -15.45 13.98 -29.61
CA ASN A 54 -15.26 15.16 -30.45
C ASN A 54 -15.99 16.40 -29.92
N ILE A 55 -16.01 16.56 -28.59
CA ILE A 55 -16.60 17.75 -27.96
C ILE A 55 -15.67 18.93 -28.23
N PRO A 56 -16.16 20.10 -28.69
CA PRO A 56 -15.30 21.25 -28.96
C PRO A 56 -14.46 21.63 -27.74
N GLU A 57 -13.15 21.58 -27.92
CA GLU A 57 -12.21 21.83 -26.84
C GLU A 57 -11.71 23.28 -26.83
N SER A 58 -11.40 23.73 -25.63
CA SER A 58 -10.59 24.92 -25.41
C SER A 58 -9.56 24.59 -24.35
N PHE A 59 -8.50 25.40 -24.32
CA PHE A 59 -7.46 25.30 -23.29
C PHE A 59 -8.02 25.36 -21.84
N PHE A 60 -9.23 25.89 -21.65
CA PHE A 60 -9.92 26.02 -20.37
C PHE A 60 -11.21 25.16 -20.29
N SER A 61 -11.23 23.99 -20.93
CA SER A 61 -12.34 23.04 -20.81
C SER A 61 -12.54 22.56 -19.36
N TYR A 62 -13.69 21.94 -19.06
CA TYR A 62 -13.94 21.38 -17.74
C TYR A 62 -12.94 20.29 -17.34
N PRO A 63 -12.59 19.32 -18.21
CA PRO A 63 -11.54 18.34 -17.91
C PRO A 63 -10.18 19.00 -17.64
N HIS A 64 -9.73 19.91 -18.51
CA HIS A 64 -8.49 20.67 -18.33
C HIS A 64 -8.46 21.44 -17.00
N SER A 65 -9.57 22.08 -16.63
CA SER A 65 -9.69 22.79 -15.35
C SER A 65 -9.48 21.85 -14.16
N LEU A 66 -10.01 20.62 -14.22
CA LEU A 66 -9.79 19.60 -13.19
C LEU A 66 -8.33 19.11 -13.19
N VAL A 67 -7.73 18.89 -14.37
CA VAL A 67 -6.29 18.58 -14.52
C VAL A 67 -5.44 19.64 -13.85
N TYR A 68 -5.64 20.91 -14.20
CA TYR A 68 -4.89 22.04 -13.68
C TYR A 68 -5.05 22.22 -12.18
N SER A 69 -6.26 22.03 -11.64
CA SER A 69 -6.51 22.14 -10.20
C SER A 69 -5.67 21.12 -9.40
N GLY A 70 -5.59 19.88 -9.89
CA GLY A 70 -4.79 18.83 -9.26
C GLY A 70 -3.29 19.12 -9.35
N ILE A 71 -2.80 19.55 -10.51
CA ILE A 71 -1.39 19.94 -10.73
C ILE A 71 -1.01 21.12 -9.83
N LEU A 72 -1.87 22.13 -9.74
CA LEU A 72 -1.66 23.31 -8.91
C LEU A 72 -1.47 22.92 -7.44
N ILE A 73 -2.28 21.99 -6.92
CA ILE A 73 -2.12 21.45 -5.55
C ILE A 73 -0.74 20.80 -5.39
N VAL A 74 -0.33 19.93 -6.33
CA VAL A 74 0.97 19.25 -6.26
C VAL A 74 2.13 20.25 -6.25
N VAL A 75 2.12 21.20 -7.18
CA VAL A 75 3.15 22.23 -7.35
C VAL A 75 3.23 23.12 -6.12
N CYS A 76 2.11 23.72 -5.71
CA CYS A 76 2.07 24.63 -4.57
C CYS A 76 2.57 23.95 -3.29
N ILE A 77 2.06 22.75 -2.97
CA ILE A 77 2.46 22.03 -1.76
C ILE A 77 3.94 21.65 -1.77
N PHE A 78 4.49 21.22 -2.92
CA PHE A 78 5.90 20.87 -3.03
C PHE A 78 6.80 22.10 -2.85
N PHE A 79 6.48 23.21 -3.53
CA PHE A 79 7.30 24.42 -3.52
C PHE A 79 7.17 25.22 -2.20
N MET A 80 6.01 25.22 -1.54
CA MET A 80 5.87 25.77 -0.18
C MET A 80 6.84 25.13 0.82
N ASN A 81 7.23 23.88 0.57
CA ASN A 81 8.12 23.10 1.44
C ASN A 81 9.49 22.84 0.80
N LEU A 82 9.86 23.57 -0.27
CA LEU A 82 11.05 23.30 -1.07
C LEU A 82 12.33 23.14 -0.24
N ARG A 83 12.59 24.09 0.67
CA ARG A 83 13.76 24.04 1.54
C ARG A 83 13.74 22.79 2.42
N ARG A 84 12.61 22.47 3.05
CA ARG A 84 12.48 21.28 3.91
C ARG A 84 12.66 19.98 3.13
N ASN A 85 12.16 19.93 1.90
CA ASN A 85 12.29 18.77 1.01
C ASN A 85 13.75 18.44 0.71
N PHE A 86 14.60 19.45 0.51
CA PHE A 86 16.02 19.27 0.18
C PHE A 86 16.97 19.26 1.39
N HIS A 87 16.53 19.76 2.55
CA HIS A 87 17.22 19.55 3.83
C HIS A 87 16.85 18.24 4.52
N ALA A 88 15.89 17.47 3.99
CA ALA A 88 15.54 16.16 4.51
C ALA A 88 16.72 15.17 4.44
N GLU A 89 16.62 14.09 5.20
CA GLU A 89 17.54 12.97 5.14
C GLU A 89 17.70 12.40 3.72
N LYS A 90 18.86 11.79 3.44
CA LYS A 90 19.28 11.38 2.08
C LYS A 90 18.22 10.56 1.33
N LYS A 91 17.56 9.61 1.99
CA LYS A 91 16.54 8.74 1.35
C LYS A 91 15.31 9.54 0.93
N ILE A 92 14.79 10.42 1.79
CA ILE A 92 13.65 11.28 1.46
C ILE A 92 14.04 12.30 0.40
N ARG A 93 15.20 12.95 0.56
CA ARG A 93 15.72 13.93 -0.41
C ARG A 93 15.85 13.35 -1.81
N ASN A 94 16.40 12.14 -1.96
CA ASN A 94 16.52 11.48 -3.26
C ASN A 94 15.14 11.25 -3.91
N ASN A 95 14.12 10.88 -3.13
CA ASN A 95 12.77 10.72 -3.67
C ASN A 95 12.11 12.08 -3.98
N ASN A 96 12.45 13.15 -3.26
CA ASN A 96 12.02 14.51 -3.60
C ASN A 96 12.61 15.00 -4.94
N TYR A 97 13.83 14.57 -5.32
CA TYR A 97 14.34 14.82 -6.67
C TYR A 97 13.51 14.12 -7.76
N ILE A 98 13.05 12.89 -7.51
CA ILE A 98 12.15 12.17 -8.44
C ILE A 98 10.82 12.94 -8.57
N ILE A 99 10.24 13.39 -7.44
CA ILE A 99 9.02 14.21 -7.46
C ILE A 99 9.24 15.50 -8.25
N LEU A 100 10.36 16.20 -8.02
CA LEU A 100 10.68 17.43 -8.75
C LEU A 100 10.80 17.17 -10.26
N SER A 101 11.47 16.09 -10.69
CA SER A 101 11.52 15.74 -12.12
C SER A 101 10.13 15.48 -12.71
N GLY A 102 9.25 14.83 -11.95
CA GLY A 102 7.86 14.64 -12.37
C GLY A 102 7.10 15.96 -12.50
N ILE A 103 7.26 16.88 -11.54
CA ILE A 103 6.65 18.22 -11.59
C ILE A 103 7.11 19.00 -12.82
N VAL A 104 8.41 18.94 -13.16
CA VAL A 104 8.94 19.60 -14.36
C VAL A 104 8.27 19.06 -15.63
N LEU A 105 8.12 17.74 -15.76
CA LEU A 105 7.43 17.14 -16.91
C LEU A 105 5.96 17.54 -16.98
N VAL A 106 5.23 17.49 -15.86
CA VAL A 106 3.81 17.88 -15.80
C VAL A 106 3.62 19.35 -16.19
N LEU A 107 4.49 20.25 -15.72
CA LEU A 107 4.42 21.67 -16.08
C LEU A 107 4.79 21.93 -17.54
N ALA A 108 5.69 21.14 -18.12
CA ALA A 108 6.05 21.23 -19.53
C ALA A 108 4.97 20.68 -20.46
N ALA A 109 4.17 19.70 -20.00
CA ALA A 109 3.20 19.01 -20.82
C ALA A 109 2.10 19.95 -21.36
N GLY A 110 1.53 20.85 -20.55
CA GLY A 110 0.45 21.74 -21.00
C GLY A 110 0.84 22.69 -22.15
N PRO A 111 1.94 23.46 -22.03
CA PRO A 111 2.44 24.28 -23.15
C PRO A 111 2.86 23.45 -24.36
N PHE A 112 3.40 22.25 -24.12
CA PHE A 112 3.78 21.34 -25.21
C PHE A 112 2.53 20.85 -25.97
N ASP A 113 1.48 20.49 -25.24
CA ASP A 113 0.18 20.05 -25.77
C ASP A 113 -0.48 21.15 -26.62
N PHE A 114 -0.59 22.36 -26.08
CA PHE A 114 -1.11 23.50 -26.84
C PHE A 114 -0.30 23.77 -28.13
N SER A 115 1.03 23.71 -28.05
CA SER A 115 1.89 23.87 -29.23
C SER A 115 1.74 22.70 -30.21
N TRP A 116 1.42 21.52 -29.73
CA TRP A 116 1.21 20.31 -30.54
C TRP A 116 -0.10 20.44 -31.33
N HIS A 117 -1.20 20.77 -30.64
CA HIS A 117 -2.51 21.01 -31.27
C HIS A 117 -2.46 22.14 -32.29
N SER A 118 -1.72 23.21 -31.99
CA SER A 118 -1.56 24.35 -32.92
C SER A 118 -0.87 23.98 -34.24
N LYS A 119 -0.09 22.89 -34.26
CA LYS A 119 0.67 22.44 -35.44
C LYS A 119 0.04 21.26 -36.15
N PHE A 120 -0.53 20.32 -35.41
CA PHE A 120 -0.98 19.02 -35.94
C PHE A 120 -2.49 18.78 -35.75
N GLY A 121 -3.23 19.77 -35.26
CA GLY A 121 -4.65 19.61 -34.94
C GLY A 121 -4.88 18.84 -33.65
N LEU A 122 -6.15 18.64 -33.32
CA LEU A 122 -6.57 17.91 -32.11
C LEU A 122 -6.18 16.44 -32.24
N ASP A 123 -5.48 15.93 -31.23
CA ASP A 123 -5.13 14.52 -31.10
C ASP A 123 -6.05 13.83 -30.09
N GLY A 124 -6.14 12.50 -30.14
CA GLY A 124 -7.14 11.79 -29.32
C GLY A 124 -6.61 11.19 -28.02
N LEU A 125 -5.45 10.52 -28.01
CA LEU A 125 -4.93 9.84 -26.82
C LEU A 125 -3.40 9.73 -26.77
N LEU A 126 -2.77 9.02 -27.72
CA LEU A 126 -1.33 8.84 -27.72
C LEU A 126 -0.66 9.96 -28.50
N SER A 127 0.05 10.82 -27.78
CA SER A 127 0.95 11.80 -28.38
C SER A 127 2.11 12.14 -27.45
N PRO A 128 3.18 12.79 -27.97
CA PRO A 128 4.33 13.17 -27.14
C PRO A 128 3.97 14.06 -25.93
N PRO A 129 3.06 15.05 -26.04
CA PRO A 129 2.58 15.80 -24.87
C PRO A 129 1.89 14.92 -23.81
N HIS A 130 0.97 14.05 -24.22
CA HIS A 130 0.27 13.13 -23.32
C HIS A 130 1.22 12.16 -22.61
N LEU A 131 2.21 11.61 -23.33
CA LEU A 131 3.27 10.77 -22.75
C LEU A 131 4.12 11.54 -21.73
N THR A 132 4.38 12.83 -22.00
CA THR A 132 5.10 13.71 -21.09
C THR A 132 4.33 13.92 -19.79
N LEU A 133 3.02 14.21 -19.88
CA LEU A 133 2.13 14.36 -18.73
C LEU A 133 2.07 13.07 -17.90
N LEU A 134 1.84 11.92 -18.56
CA LEU A 134 1.73 10.61 -17.92
C LEU A 134 3.04 10.21 -17.21
N SER A 135 4.19 10.45 -17.85
CA SER A 135 5.51 10.24 -17.26
C SER A 135 5.72 11.13 -16.03
N GLY A 136 5.27 12.38 -16.10
CA GLY A 136 5.29 13.31 -14.98
C GLY A 136 4.49 12.80 -13.78
N TRP A 137 3.23 12.40 -13.99
CA TRP A 137 2.39 11.79 -12.96
C TRP A 137 3.03 10.54 -12.35
N LEU A 138 3.59 9.66 -13.19
CA LEU A 138 4.26 8.43 -12.74
C LEU A 138 5.43 8.73 -11.81
N LEU A 139 6.29 9.70 -12.15
CA LEU A 139 7.43 10.07 -11.30
C LEU A 139 6.98 10.67 -9.96
N VAL A 140 5.99 11.56 -9.96
CA VAL A 140 5.44 12.12 -8.71
C VAL A 140 4.86 10.99 -7.84
N ALA A 141 4.06 10.09 -8.41
CA ALA A 141 3.45 8.97 -7.69
C ALA A 141 4.51 8.01 -7.12
N LEU A 142 5.53 7.64 -7.90
CA LEU A 142 6.61 6.75 -7.46
C LEU A 142 7.45 7.38 -6.34
N GLY A 143 7.83 8.64 -6.48
CA GLY A 143 8.57 9.36 -5.44
C GLY A 143 7.78 9.44 -4.13
N ASN A 144 6.49 9.77 -4.22
CA ASN A 144 5.59 9.84 -3.07
C ASN A 144 5.43 8.47 -2.38
N LEU A 145 5.15 7.40 -3.15
CA LEU A 145 5.03 6.03 -2.64
C LEU A 145 6.31 5.55 -1.93
N ARG A 146 7.49 5.88 -2.48
CA ARG A 146 8.78 5.53 -1.86
C ARG A 146 8.97 6.24 -0.53
N ILE A 147 8.60 7.52 -0.42
CA ILE A 147 8.63 8.25 0.85
C ILE A 147 7.65 7.62 1.86
N THR A 148 6.41 7.29 1.45
CA THR A 148 5.44 6.62 2.34
C THR A 148 5.99 5.31 2.89
N ASN A 149 6.56 4.48 2.02
CA ASN A 149 7.14 3.20 2.40
C ASN A 149 8.31 3.35 3.35
N PHE A 150 9.16 4.35 3.12
CA PHE A 150 10.24 4.67 4.03
C PHE A 150 9.71 5.00 5.43
N ARG A 151 8.74 5.92 5.53
CA ARG A 151 8.12 6.32 6.81
C ARG A 151 7.41 5.16 7.51
N LEU A 152 6.68 4.32 6.77
CA LEU A 152 6.03 3.13 7.31
C LEU A 152 7.06 2.13 7.89
N ASN A 153 8.19 1.95 7.22
CA ASN A 153 9.26 1.08 7.71
C ASN A 153 9.90 1.64 8.98
N GLU A 154 10.16 2.96 9.05
CA GLU A 154 10.64 3.60 10.30
C GLU A 154 9.69 3.35 11.47
N LEU A 155 8.38 3.53 11.24
CA LEU A 155 7.36 3.28 12.27
C LEU A 155 7.32 1.81 12.70
N ARG A 156 7.46 0.88 11.74
CA ARG A 156 7.49 -0.56 12.03
C ARG A 156 8.69 -0.95 12.90
N VAL A 157 9.90 -0.51 12.51
CA VAL A 157 11.13 -0.78 13.28
C VAL A 157 11.04 -0.17 14.67
N LYS A 158 10.56 1.06 14.79
CA LYS A 158 10.38 1.71 16.10
C LYS A 158 9.38 0.97 16.99
N SER A 159 8.27 0.51 16.42
CA SER A 159 7.28 -0.30 17.14
C SER A 159 7.83 -1.66 17.60
N GLN A 160 8.72 -2.27 16.80
CA GLN A 160 9.38 -3.53 17.17
C GLN A 160 10.35 -3.34 18.33
N ASN A 161 11.23 -2.34 18.23
CA ASN A 161 12.19 -2.03 19.30
C ASN A 161 11.47 -1.74 20.63
N LEU A 162 10.38 -0.97 20.60
CA LEU A 162 9.57 -0.69 21.79
C LEU A 162 8.99 -1.98 22.40
N HIS A 163 8.51 -2.91 21.57
CA HIS A 163 7.99 -4.19 22.04
C HIS A 163 9.10 -5.03 22.68
N ASP A 164 10.28 -5.07 22.07
CA ASP A 164 11.43 -5.82 22.58
C ASP A 164 11.91 -5.27 23.92
N ASP A 165 11.99 -3.94 24.07
CA ASP A 165 12.37 -3.29 25.33
C ASP A 165 11.34 -3.56 26.44
N LEU A 166 10.04 -3.48 26.14
CA LEU A 166 8.98 -3.84 27.08
C LEU A 166 9.01 -5.32 27.48
N SER A 167 9.36 -6.21 26.54
CA SER A 167 9.49 -7.65 26.83
C SER A 167 10.68 -7.93 27.75
N LYS A 168 11.83 -7.27 27.52
CA LYS A 168 13.02 -7.38 28.37
C LYS A 168 12.76 -6.82 29.77
N ALA A 169 12.09 -5.67 29.88
CA ALA A 169 11.74 -5.08 31.17
C ALA A 169 10.81 -6.00 31.99
N ASN A 170 9.84 -6.65 31.35
CA ASN A 170 8.96 -7.62 32.00
C ASN A 170 9.69 -8.91 32.41
N HIS A 171 10.65 -9.38 31.61
CA HIS A 171 11.48 -10.53 31.96
C HIS A 171 12.41 -10.22 33.13
N ASN A 172 13.02 -9.03 33.16
CA ASN A 172 13.89 -8.62 34.26
C ASN A 172 13.10 -8.38 35.56
N SER A 173 11.88 -7.84 35.50
CA SER A 173 11.04 -7.71 36.70
C SER A 173 10.50 -9.05 37.19
N ALA A 174 10.18 -9.98 36.27
CA ALA A 174 9.80 -11.35 36.63
C ALA A 174 10.98 -12.15 37.21
N ALA A 175 12.18 -11.98 36.65
CA ALA A 175 13.41 -12.60 37.18
C ALA A 175 13.79 -12.01 38.54
N SER A 176 13.68 -10.70 38.72
CA SER A 176 13.92 -10.05 40.02
C SER A 176 12.90 -10.50 41.06
N ALA A 177 11.61 -10.60 40.71
CA ALA A 177 10.58 -11.11 41.60
C ALA A 177 10.76 -12.60 41.95
N ALA A 178 11.23 -13.42 41.01
CA ALA A 178 11.55 -14.82 41.23
C ALA A 178 12.76 -15.00 42.16
N ILE A 179 13.80 -14.16 41.99
CA ILE A 179 14.98 -14.12 42.87
C ILE A 179 14.54 -13.76 44.29
N THR A 180 13.71 -12.71 44.47
CA THR A 180 13.22 -12.31 45.80
C THR A 180 12.37 -13.39 46.48
N THR A 181 11.57 -14.17 45.74
CA THR A 181 10.84 -15.32 46.33
C THR A 181 11.76 -16.48 46.70
N THR A 182 12.84 -16.74 45.94
CA THR A 182 13.84 -17.75 46.34
C THR A 182 14.70 -17.30 47.52
N THR A 183 15.04 -16.00 47.65
CA THR A 183 15.81 -15.51 48.80
C THR A 183 14.98 -15.56 50.09
N LYS A 184 13.69 -15.18 50.03
CA LYS A 184 12.76 -15.33 51.18
C LYS A 184 12.51 -16.80 51.55
N ALA A 185 12.43 -17.71 50.57
CA ALA A 185 12.28 -19.14 50.85
C ALA A 185 13.55 -19.77 51.45
N HIS A 186 14.73 -19.15 51.26
CA HIS A 186 15.98 -19.62 51.84
C HIS A 186 16.20 -19.11 53.28
N GLU A 187 15.74 -17.91 53.62
CA GLU A 187 15.79 -17.38 55.00
C GLU A 187 14.81 -18.08 55.95
N ILE A 188 13.68 -18.60 55.45
CA ILE A 188 12.67 -19.28 56.29
C ILE A 188 13.11 -20.71 56.72
N LYS A 189 14.09 -21.32 56.04
CA LYS A 189 14.59 -22.66 56.40
C LYS A 189 15.73 -22.68 57.41
N GLU A 190 16.29 -21.54 57.78
CA GLU A 190 17.42 -21.47 58.72
C GLU A 190 17.01 -21.07 60.14
N PHE A 191 15.71 -20.82 60.41
CA PHE A 191 15.23 -20.35 61.71
C PHE A 191 14.43 -21.39 62.52
N ASP A 192 14.12 -22.58 61.98
CA ASP A 192 13.27 -23.57 62.66
C ASP A 192 14.03 -24.82 63.13
N SER A 193 15.09 -24.60 63.92
CA SER A 193 15.75 -25.69 64.64
C SER A 193 16.30 -25.20 65.98
N ARG A 194 15.41 -24.93 66.95
CA ARG A 194 15.72 -24.92 68.40
C ARG A 194 14.47 -24.84 69.29
N GLY A 195 14.19 -25.95 69.98
CA GLY A 195 13.57 -26.03 71.32
C GLY A 195 12.03 -25.97 71.36
N HIS A 196 11.29 -27.03 71.71
CA HIS A 196 11.02 -27.54 73.09
C HIS A 196 10.52 -26.41 74.04
N GLU A 197 9.43 -26.50 74.80
CA GLU A 197 8.52 -27.57 75.23
C GLU A 197 7.42 -26.93 76.13
N LEU A 198 6.29 -27.62 76.35
CA LEU A 198 5.40 -27.62 77.54
C LEU A 198 4.24 -26.61 77.75
N VAL A 199 3.04 -27.21 77.93
CA VAL A 199 1.91 -26.89 78.85
C VAL A 199 1.02 -25.70 78.45
N GLY A 200 -0.31 -25.71 78.48
CA GLY A 200 -1.36 -26.64 78.92
C GLY A 200 -2.71 -25.89 78.86
N ASP A 201 -3.77 -26.63 78.54
CA ASP A 201 -5.24 -26.40 78.63
C ASP A 201 -5.79 -25.01 79.01
N ASP A 202 -6.65 -24.42 78.15
CA ASP A 202 -8.13 -24.46 78.35
C ASP A 202 -8.93 -23.71 77.26
N GLU A 203 -10.06 -24.34 76.91
CA GLU A 203 -11.35 -23.82 76.39
C GLU A 203 -11.50 -23.01 75.07
N GLN A 204 -11.90 -23.75 74.03
CA GLN A 204 -13.15 -23.59 73.24
C GLN A 204 -13.55 -22.21 72.65
N LYS A 205 -13.45 -22.06 71.31
CA LYS A 205 -14.59 -22.11 70.35
C LYS A 205 -14.19 -21.66 68.93
N GLU A 206 -14.83 -22.30 67.95
CA GLU A 206 -14.96 -21.96 66.52
C GLU A 206 -13.71 -22.06 65.62
N VAL A 207 -13.59 -23.25 65.01
CA VAL A 207 -12.82 -23.53 63.80
C VAL A 207 -13.77 -23.49 62.62
N GLN A 208 -13.67 -22.48 61.78
CA GLN A 208 -13.78 -22.52 60.31
C GLN A 208 -13.88 -21.10 59.76
N GLU A 209 -12.83 -20.66 59.07
CA GLU A 209 -12.69 -19.52 58.14
C GLU A 209 -11.53 -18.59 58.50
N GLU A 210 -10.29 -19.06 58.29
CA GLU A 210 -9.14 -18.16 58.19
C GLU A 210 -8.03 -18.84 57.37
N LYS A 211 -8.25 -18.95 56.05
CA LYS A 211 -7.22 -19.27 55.06
C LYS A 211 -7.54 -18.62 53.72
N GLU A 212 -7.79 -17.32 53.69
CA GLU A 212 -7.93 -16.62 52.40
C GLU A 212 -7.75 -15.09 52.49
N GLU A 213 -6.71 -14.60 53.18
CA GLU A 213 -6.43 -13.14 53.16
C GLU A 213 -4.97 -12.74 52.87
N GLU A 214 -4.09 -13.66 52.49
CA GLU A 214 -2.68 -13.33 52.18
C GLU A 214 -2.31 -13.42 50.68
N ASN A 215 -3.28 -13.35 49.76
CA ASN A 215 -3.02 -13.48 48.31
C ASN A 215 -3.47 -12.31 47.42
N ASP A 216 -4.16 -11.28 47.94
CA ASP A 216 -4.70 -10.22 47.07
C ASP A 216 -3.89 -8.90 47.06
N GLU A 217 -3.11 -8.60 48.10
CA GLU A 217 -2.27 -7.38 48.11
C GLU A 217 -1.07 -7.47 47.14
N GLY A 218 -0.50 -8.67 46.97
CA GLY A 218 0.61 -8.90 46.02
C GLY A 218 0.19 -8.78 44.55
N HIS A 219 -1.10 -8.94 44.25
CA HIS A 219 -1.61 -8.92 42.87
C HIS A 219 -2.06 -7.51 42.42
N LEU A 220 -2.53 -6.67 43.35
CA LEU A 220 -2.84 -5.26 43.09
C LEU A 220 -1.59 -4.38 42.97
N MET A 221 -0.60 -4.56 43.86
CA MET A 221 0.67 -3.80 43.82
C MET A 221 1.43 -4.00 42.50
N LYS A 222 1.54 -5.25 42.01
CA LYS A 222 2.19 -5.57 40.72
C LYS A 222 1.47 -5.00 39.50
N LYS A 223 0.17 -4.77 39.59
CA LYS A 223 -0.65 -4.19 38.50
C LYS A 223 -0.51 -2.67 38.48
N GLY A 224 -0.47 -2.04 39.66
CA GLY A 224 -0.20 -0.61 39.85
C GLY A 224 1.20 -0.22 39.35
N GLU A 225 2.24 -0.92 39.79
CA GLU A 225 3.62 -0.64 39.37
C GLU A 225 3.86 -0.88 37.87
N LYS A 226 3.30 -1.94 37.28
CA LYS A 226 3.37 -2.15 35.81
C LYS A 226 2.69 -1.03 35.04
N THR A 227 1.61 -0.48 35.56
CA THR A 227 0.86 0.62 34.92
C THR A 227 1.63 1.94 35.06
N ILE A 228 2.21 2.20 36.23
CA ILE A 228 3.04 3.38 36.51
C ILE A 228 4.34 3.35 35.69
N LEU A 229 5.03 2.21 35.63
CA LEU A 229 6.24 2.03 34.83
C LEU A 229 5.95 2.17 33.34
N LYS A 230 4.84 1.61 32.85
CA LYS A 230 4.38 1.78 31.46
C LYS A 230 4.07 3.24 31.14
N ASN A 231 3.41 3.95 32.06
CA ASN A 231 3.09 5.38 31.91
C ASN A 231 4.34 6.27 32.00
N GLN A 232 5.27 6.01 32.92
CA GLN A 232 6.54 6.75 33.05
C GLN A 232 7.47 6.50 31.87
N MET A 233 7.58 5.26 31.39
CA MET A 233 8.34 4.93 30.18
C MET A 233 7.68 5.58 28.96
N GLN A 234 6.36 5.52 28.81
CA GLN A 234 5.66 6.19 27.71
C GLN A 234 5.82 7.72 27.73
N LYS A 235 5.93 8.32 28.92
CA LYS A 235 6.20 9.76 29.13
C LYS A 235 7.66 10.14 28.84
N ASN A 236 8.62 9.30 29.23
CA ASN A 236 10.05 9.52 28.99
C ASN A 236 10.45 9.24 27.53
N TYR A 237 9.88 8.21 26.91
CA TYR A 237 10.07 7.90 25.49
C TYR A 237 9.25 8.80 24.57
N GLY A 238 8.15 9.38 25.04
CA GLY A 238 7.41 10.45 24.35
C GLY A 238 8.28 11.68 24.08
N LYS A 239 9.27 11.94 24.94
CA LYS A 239 10.28 13.00 24.78
C LYS A 239 11.35 12.71 23.72
N LEU A 240 11.55 11.43 23.36
CA LEU A 240 12.49 10.95 22.33
C LEU A 240 11.83 10.78 20.94
N ILE A 241 10.54 11.15 20.80
CA ILE A 241 9.85 11.15 19.51
C ILE A 241 10.02 12.54 18.90
N PRO A 242 10.68 12.67 17.73
CA PRO A 242 10.66 13.94 17.01
C PRO A 242 9.20 14.37 16.79
N ASN A 243 8.85 15.61 17.14
CA ASN A 243 7.49 16.15 17.02
C ASN A 243 6.86 15.96 15.62
N SER A 244 7.67 15.80 14.58
CA SER A 244 7.23 15.52 13.20
C SER A 244 6.59 14.13 13.00
N ILE A 245 6.87 13.15 13.87
CA ILE A 245 6.26 11.80 13.81
C ILE A 245 4.93 11.75 14.58
N ILE A 246 4.76 12.63 15.58
CA ILE A 246 3.56 12.71 16.43
C ILE A 246 2.37 13.29 15.65
N ASN A 247 2.60 14.19 14.70
CA ASN A 247 1.50 14.91 14.03
C ASN A 247 0.78 14.12 12.92
N GLY A 248 1.38 13.05 12.37
CA GLY A 248 0.77 12.24 11.31
C GLY A 248 0.21 10.88 11.77
N GLY A 249 0.91 10.20 12.66
CA GLY A 249 0.52 8.89 13.17
C GLY A 249 0.45 7.76 12.11
N PRO A 250 0.25 6.50 12.54
CA PRO A 250 0.19 5.35 11.63
C PRO A 250 -1.04 5.36 10.71
N LYS A 251 -2.11 6.09 11.06
CA LYS A 251 -3.32 6.21 10.22
C LYS A 251 -3.05 7.03 8.96
N LEU A 252 -2.33 8.16 9.07
CA LEU A 252 -1.97 9.00 7.92
C LEU A 252 -1.21 8.20 6.87
N TYR A 253 -0.13 7.52 7.27
CA TYR A 253 0.72 6.81 6.31
C TYR A 253 0.03 5.60 5.69
N LYS A 254 -0.95 4.98 6.38
CA LYS A 254 -1.81 3.95 5.78
C LYS A 254 -2.75 4.53 4.73
N LEU A 255 -3.37 5.68 5.01
CA LEU A 255 -4.21 6.39 4.04
C LEU A 255 -3.40 6.86 2.83
N GLN A 256 -2.22 7.42 3.08
CA GLN A 256 -1.29 7.83 2.02
C GLN A 256 -0.83 6.64 1.19
N LEU A 257 -0.53 5.50 1.82
CA LEU A 257 -0.17 4.28 1.10
C LEU A 257 -1.31 3.78 0.22
N PHE A 258 -2.54 3.75 0.75
CA PHE A 258 -3.73 3.42 -0.02
C PHE A 258 -3.85 4.30 -1.27
N LEU A 259 -3.85 5.62 -1.11
CA LEU A 259 -3.99 6.55 -2.24
C LEU A 259 -2.84 6.43 -3.25
N ASN A 260 -1.60 6.27 -2.78
CA ASN A 260 -0.44 6.08 -3.66
C ASN A 260 -0.54 4.79 -4.47
N LEU A 261 -1.00 3.69 -3.86
CA LEU A 261 -1.21 2.43 -4.56
C LEU A 261 -2.38 2.53 -5.55
N SER A 262 -3.44 3.27 -5.20
CA SER A 262 -4.57 3.49 -6.09
C SER A 262 -4.21 4.32 -7.31
N ILE A 263 -3.57 5.48 -7.13
CA ILE A 263 -3.21 6.34 -8.26
C ILE A 263 -2.17 5.70 -9.17
N LEU A 264 -1.25 4.91 -8.60
CA LEU A 264 -0.27 4.20 -9.41
C LEU A 264 -0.92 3.11 -10.27
N LEU A 265 -1.96 2.42 -9.77
CA LEU A 265 -2.73 1.48 -10.60
C LEU A 265 -3.45 2.20 -11.75
N LEU A 266 -4.06 3.36 -11.47
CA LEU A 266 -4.71 4.19 -12.48
C LEU A 266 -3.72 4.66 -13.56
N ILE A 267 -2.55 5.19 -13.17
CA ILE A 267 -1.50 5.61 -14.11
C ILE A 267 -1.01 4.44 -14.97
N MET A 268 -0.74 3.28 -14.35
CA MET A 268 -0.30 2.08 -15.08
C MET A 268 -1.36 1.56 -16.05
N SER A 269 -2.64 1.66 -15.69
CA SER A 269 -3.78 1.37 -16.56
C SER A 269 -3.84 2.35 -17.74
N GLY A 270 -3.65 3.65 -17.49
CA GLY A 270 -3.52 4.68 -18.52
C GLY A 270 -2.41 4.40 -19.54
N ILE A 271 -1.24 3.93 -19.07
CA ILE A 271 -0.15 3.52 -19.97
C ILE A 271 -0.59 2.40 -20.91
N LEU A 272 -1.34 1.41 -20.43
CA LEU A 272 -1.83 0.33 -21.29
C LEU A 272 -2.82 0.85 -22.33
N TYR A 273 -3.73 1.73 -21.93
CA TYR A 273 -4.68 2.36 -22.86
C TYR A 273 -3.99 3.12 -23.98
N PHE A 274 -2.90 3.83 -23.70
CA PHE A 274 -2.11 4.55 -24.70
C PHE A 274 -1.58 3.64 -25.81
N PHE A 275 -1.30 2.37 -25.50
CA PHE A 275 -0.79 1.39 -26.46
C PHE A 275 -1.84 0.36 -26.89
N SER A 276 -3.11 0.60 -26.61
CA SER A 276 -4.20 -0.29 -27.02
C SER A 276 -5.39 0.42 -27.64
N LEU A 277 -5.62 1.69 -27.34
CA LEU A 277 -6.76 2.41 -27.89
C LEU A 277 -6.41 3.03 -29.24
N PRO A 278 -7.30 2.89 -30.23
CA PRO A 278 -7.10 3.37 -31.59
C PRO A 278 -7.49 4.86 -31.78
N PHE A 279 -7.27 5.69 -30.77
CA PHE A 279 -7.66 7.11 -30.76
C PHE A 279 -6.48 8.06 -30.96
N SER A 280 -5.54 7.75 -31.84
CA SER A 280 -4.28 8.48 -32.00
C SER A 280 -3.90 8.69 -33.47
N GLU A 281 -4.93 8.70 -34.33
CA GLU A 281 -4.81 9.02 -35.75
C GLU A 281 -5.30 10.45 -36.02
N THR A 282 -4.52 11.18 -36.81
CA THR A 282 -4.78 12.56 -37.25
C THR A 282 -4.47 12.69 -38.74
N GLU A 283 -4.75 13.84 -39.34
CA GLU A 283 -4.36 14.14 -40.72
C GLU A 283 -2.82 14.17 -40.93
N PHE A 284 -2.04 14.37 -39.86
CA PHE A 284 -0.58 14.57 -39.95
C PHE A 284 0.23 13.34 -39.53
N TYR A 285 -0.32 12.49 -38.66
CA TYR A 285 0.35 11.31 -38.16
C TYR A 285 -0.66 10.26 -37.67
N ASN A 286 -0.21 9.01 -37.64
CA ASN A 286 -0.94 7.91 -37.05
C ASN A 286 -0.06 7.22 -35.99
N PHE A 287 -0.41 7.38 -34.72
CA PHE A 287 0.23 6.70 -33.59
C PHE A 287 -0.61 5.53 -33.06
N ASN A 288 -1.69 5.14 -33.74
CA ASN A 288 -2.42 3.94 -33.36
C ASN A 288 -1.49 2.72 -33.39
N PRO A 289 -1.53 1.87 -32.35
CA PRO A 289 -0.82 0.60 -32.40
C PRO A 289 -1.35 -0.26 -33.56
N PRO A 290 -0.51 -1.10 -34.18
CA PRO A 290 -1.01 -2.13 -35.08
C PRO A 290 -2.08 -2.98 -34.39
N SER A 291 -3.12 -3.36 -35.13
CA SER A 291 -4.32 -4.02 -34.58
C SER A 291 -4.05 -5.20 -33.66
N LEU A 292 -3.18 -6.10 -34.13
CA LEU A 292 -2.77 -7.27 -33.38
C LEU A 292 -2.03 -6.90 -32.08
N LEU A 293 -1.18 -5.86 -32.12
CA LEU A 293 -0.49 -5.37 -30.94
C LEU A 293 -1.49 -4.78 -29.94
N ALA A 294 -2.45 -3.99 -30.39
CA ALA A 294 -3.50 -3.41 -29.56
C ALA A 294 -4.29 -4.50 -28.82
N LEU A 295 -4.70 -5.54 -29.54
CA LEU A 295 -5.41 -6.70 -29.01
C LEU A 295 -4.58 -7.45 -27.95
N PHE A 296 -3.28 -7.63 -28.18
CA PHE A 296 -2.40 -8.29 -27.21
C PHE A 296 -2.11 -7.42 -25.98
N VAL A 297 -1.80 -6.14 -26.17
CA VAL A 297 -1.56 -5.19 -25.08
C VAL A 297 -2.79 -5.08 -24.21
N TYR A 298 -3.97 -4.99 -24.81
CA TYR A 298 -5.22 -4.99 -24.07
C TYR A 298 -5.48 -6.35 -23.40
N GLY A 299 -5.57 -7.42 -24.20
CA GLY A 299 -6.06 -8.72 -23.77
C GLY A 299 -5.13 -9.45 -22.80
N LEU A 300 -3.81 -9.18 -22.83
CA LEU A 300 -2.87 -9.72 -21.85
C LEU A 300 -2.37 -8.67 -20.87
N GLY A 301 -2.13 -7.43 -21.30
CA GLY A 301 -1.51 -6.40 -20.47
C GLY A 301 -2.34 -6.04 -19.25
N PHE A 302 -3.66 -5.87 -19.40
CA PHE A 302 -4.54 -5.58 -18.26
C PHE A 302 -4.61 -6.74 -17.26
N PRO A 303 -4.87 -8.00 -17.68
CA PRO A 303 -4.82 -9.13 -16.76
C PRO A 303 -3.46 -9.29 -16.05
N ILE A 304 -2.35 -9.10 -16.78
CA ILE A 304 -0.99 -9.13 -16.20
C ILE A 304 -0.84 -8.02 -15.15
N LEU A 305 -1.24 -6.79 -15.48
CA LEU A 305 -1.15 -5.64 -14.58
C LEU A 305 -1.96 -5.89 -13.31
N PHE A 306 -3.26 -6.19 -13.41
CA PHE A 306 -4.12 -6.38 -12.24
C PHE A 306 -3.66 -7.56 -11.38
N SER A 307 -3.31 -8.69 -12.00
CA SER A 307 -2.77 -9.86 -11.30
C SER A 307 -1.47 -9.53 -10.56
N ALA A 308 -0.46 -9.03 -11.28
CA ALA A 308 0.85 -8.77 -10.70
C ALA A 308 0.79 -7.64 -9.65
N TYR A 309 0.01 -6.59 -9.92
CA TYR A 309 -0.05 -5.43 -9.04
C TYR A 309 -0.75 -5.75 -7.71
N LEU A 310 -1.95 -6.35 -7.76
CA LEU A 310 -2.72 -6.63 -6.56
C LEU A 310 -2.08 -7.74 -5.71
N VAL A 311 -1.51 -8.78 -6.33
CA VAL A 311 -0.77 -9.81 -5.59
C VAL A 311 0.51 -9.22 -4.97
N LYS A 312 1.21 -8.31 -5.66
CA LYS A 312 2.38 -7.62 -5.09
C LYS A 312 2.05 -6.78 -3.87
N ILE A 313 0.87 -6.15 -3.81
CA ILE A 313 0.40 -5.46 -2.60
C ILE A 313 0.30 -6.45 -1.43
N LEU A 314 -0.30 -7.62 -1.63
CA LEU A 314 -0.42 -8.66 -0.59
C LEU A 314 0.94 -9.13 -0.07
N LEU A 315 1.91 -9.27 -0.98
CA LEU A 315 3.25 -9.73 -0.65
C LEU A 315 4.07 -8.66 0.08
N ASN A 316 3.96 -7.39 -0.32
CA ASN A 316 4.73 -6.29 0.27
C ASN A 316 4.13 -5.77 1.59
N TYR A 317 2.82 -5.92 1.78
CA TYR A 317 2.10 -5.40 2.94
C TYR A 317 1.26 -6.49 3.62
N PRO A 318 1.89 -7.56 4.15
CA PRO A 318 1.16 -8.69 4.75
C PRO A 318 0.32 -8.30 5.98
N ASP A 319 0.70 -7.23 6.68
CA ASP A 319 -0.03 -6.69 7.84
C ASP A 319 -1.24 -5.83 7.43
N LEU A 320 -1.36 -5.46 6.15
CA LEU A 320 -2.38 -4.56 5.61
C LEU A 320 -3.17 -5.27 4.50
N LYS A 321 -3.69 -6.47 4.80
CA LYS A 321 -4.43 -7.31 3.84
C LYS A 321 -5.62 -6.59 3.18
N ILE A 322 -6.25 -5.66 3.92
CA ILE A 322 -7.37 -4.83 3.46
C ILE A 322 -6.97 -3.88 2.32
N MET A 323 -5.67 -3.68 2.06
CA MET A 323 -5.22 -2.72 1.04
C MET A 323 -5.63 -3.10 -0.38
N VAL A 324 -5.63 -4.40 -0.73
CA VAL A 324 -6.07 -4.85 -2.05
C VAL A 324 -7.53 -4.53 -2.33
N PRO A 325 -8.51 -4.92 -1.48
CA PRO A 325 -9.89 -4.58 -1.75
C PRO A 325 -10.13 -3.07 -1.73
N LEU A 326 -9.44 -2.29 -0.88
CA LEU A 326 -9.54 -0.83 -0.92
C LEU A 326 -9.08 -0.25 -2.26
N VAL A 327 -7.90 -0.65 -2.74
CA VAL A 327 -7.35 -0.19 -4.02
C VAL A 327 -8.26 -0.57 -5.19
N GLY A 328 -8.78 -1.80 -5.21
CA GLY A 328 -9.71 -2.26 -6.24
C GLY A 328 -11.04 -1.51 -6.23
N ILE A 329 -11.65 -1.33 -5.05
CA ILE A 329 -12.88 -0.54 -4.89
C ILE A 329 -12.66 0.89 -5.36
N PHE A 330 -11.55 1.51 -4.97
CA PHE A 330 -11.22 2.87 -5.40
C PHE A 330 -11.06 2.96 -6.92
N TYR A 331 -10.37 2.00 -7.55
CA TYR A 331 -10.24 1.95 -9.00
C TYR A 331 -11.62 1.90 -9.68
N VAL A 332 -12.53 1.04 -9.22
CA VAL A 332 -13.89 0.92 -9.77
C VAL A 332 -14.66 2.23 -9.60
N ILE A 333 -14.62 2.84 -8.41
CA ILE A 333 -15.36 4.08 -8.12
C ILE A 333 -14.84 5.24 -8.98
N VAL A 334 -13.52 5.42 -9.07
CA VAL A 334 -12.94 6.48 -9.90
C VAL A 334 -13.29 6.26 -11.36
N THR A 335 -13.11 5.04 -11.87
CA THR A 335 -13.46 4.70 -13.26
C THR A 335 -14.94 4.98 -13.51
N LEU A 336 -15.84 4.52 -12.65
CA LEU A 336 -17.28 4.79 -12.73
C LEU A 336 -17.60 6.27 -12.83
N ILE A 337 -17.06 7.08 -11.90
CA ILE A 337 -17.31 8.52 -11.85
C ILE A 337 -16.80 9.17 -13.14
N THR A 338 -15.57 8.87 -13.54
CA THR A 338 -14.95 9.48 -14.73
C THR A 338 -15.64 9.06 -16.04
N GLN A 339 -16.13 7.83 -16.16
CA GLN A 339 -16.80 7.37 -17.38
C GLN A 339 -18.23 7.90 -17.47
N ILE A 340 -18.98 7.95 -16.36
CA ILE A 340 -20.34 8.50 -16.34
C ILE A 340 -20.35 10.01 -16.52
N SER A 341 -19.44 10.75 -15.87
CA SER A 341 -19.37 12.20 -16.03
C SER A 341 -19.09 12.61 -17.47
N SER A 342 -18.47 11.70 -18.23
CA SER A 342 -18.04 11.96 -19.58
C SER A 342 -19.05 11.47 -20.63
N ASN A 343 -19.79 10.39 -20.37
CA ASN A 343 -20.80 9.87 -21.29
C ASN A 343 -22.13 9.59 -20.55
N SER A 344 -23.13 10.44 -20.82
CA SER A 344 -24.46 10.33 -20.22
C SER A 344 -25.22 9.06 -20.61
N PHE A 345 -24.92 8.45 -21.77
CA PHE A 345 -25.53 7.18 -22.20
C PHE A 345 -25.13 6.00 -21.30
N LEU A 346 -24.05 6.13 -20.52
CA LEU A 346 -23.62 5.11 -19.56
C LEU A 346 -24.30 5.25 -18.19
N ALA A 347 -25.06 6.33 -17.94
CA ALA A 347 -25.64 6.61 -16.63
C ALA A 347 -26.61 5.51 -16.17
N GLU A 348 -27.45 5.01 -17.08
CA GLU A 348 -28.41 3.91 -16.83
C GLU A 348 -27.69 2.59 -16.51
N TYR A 349 -26.43 2.44 -16.94
CA TYR A 349 -25.60 1.26 -16.73
C TYR A 349 -24.64 1.38 -15.56
N SER A 350 -24.76 2.43 -14.74
CA SER A 350 -23.99 2.62 -13.51
C SER A 350 -24.01 1.38 -12.59
N GLY A 351 -25.15 0.67 -12.53
CA GLY A 351 -25.30 -0.58 -11.79
C GLY A 351 -24.34 -1.69 -12.26
N TYR A 352 -24.06 -1.77 -13.57
CA TYR A 352 -23.14 -2.77 -14.12
C TYR A 352 -21.70 -2.56 -13.62
N TYR A 353 -21.26 -1.30 -13.51
CA TYR A 353 -19.96 -1.01 -12.92
C TYR A 353 -19.90 -1.37 -11.43
N LEU A 354 -20.98 -1.19 -10.69
CA LEU A 354 -21.02 -1.55 -9.27
C LEU A 354 -20.91 -3.07 -9.05
N LEU A 355 -21.28 -3.91 -10.02
CA LEU A 355 -21.05 -5.35 -9.96
C LEU A 355 -19.55 -5.68 -9.86
N ASN A 356 -18.67 -4.84 -10.43
CA ASN A 356 -17.23 -5.00 -10.32
C ASN A 356 -16.69 -4.79 -8.89
N LEU A 357 -17.52 -4.29 -7.96
CA LEU A 357 -17.17 -4.21 -6.53
C LEU A 357 -17.29 -5.56 -5.82
N ILE A 358 -18.18 -6.45 -6.28
CA ILE A 358 -18.51 -7.72 -5.62
C ILE A 358 -17.25 -8.52 -5.27
N PRO A 359 -16.30 -8.76 -6.20
CA PRO A 359 -15.10 -9.56 -5.89
C PRO A 359 -14.22 -8.93 -4.81
N PHE A 360 -14.11 -7.59 -4.79
CA PHE A 360 -13.33 -6.89 -3.78
C PHE A 360 -14.03 -6.87 -2.42
N VAL A 361 -15.36 -6.76 -2.38
CA VAL A 361 -16.15 -6.85 -1.15
C VAL A 361 -16.08 -8.28 -0.57
N LEU A 362 -16.20 -9.31 -1.41
CA LEU A 362 -16.05 -10.70 -1.00
C LEU A 362 -14.64 -10.97 -0.45
N LEU A 363 -13.61 -10.49 -1.16
CA LEU A 363 -12.23 -10.60 -0.70
C LEU A 363 -12.03 -9.88 0.64
N TYR A 364 -12.59 -8.69 0.81
CA TYR A 364 -12.58 -7.97 2.08
C TYR A 364 -13.23 -8.78 3.20
N ALA A 365 -14.41 -9.37 2.97
CA ALA A 365 -15.12 -10.18 3.96
C ALA A 365 -14.31 -11.42 4.39
N VAL A 366 -13.64 -12.10 3.44
CA VAL A 366 -12.77 -13.25 3.72
C VAL A 366 -11.54 -12.82 4.53
N MET A 367 -10.90 -11.71 4.15
CA MET A 367 -9.68 -11.24 4.79
C MET A 367 -9.94 -10.65 6.18
N ALA A 368 -11.06 -9.95 6.37
CA ALA A 368 -11.49 -9.42 7.65
C ALA A 368 -11.69 -10.55 8.67
N ARG A 369 -12.31 -11.66 8.26
CA ARG A 369 -12.45 -12.87 9.10
C ARG A 369 -11.11 -13.53 9.43
N SER A 370 -10.17 -13.56 8.49
CA SER A 370 -8.83 -14.14 8.70
C SER A 370 -7.94 -13.31 9.64
N SER A 371 -8.12 -11.99 9.68
CA SER A 371 -7.27 -11.08 10.46
C SER A 371 -7.39 -11.29 11.98
N SER A 372 -8.52 -11.76 12.50
CA SER A 372 -8.68 -12.02 13.95
C SER A 372 -7.80 -13.17 14.46
N SER A 373 -7.42 -14.12 13.58
CA SER A 373 -6.61 -15.30 13.94
C SER A 373 -5.11 -15.13 13.68
N SER A 374 -4.72 -14.21 12.79
CA SER A 374 -3.33 -14.08 12.30
C SER A 374 -2.42 -13.27 13.24
N SER A 375 -2.96 -12.34 14.02
CA SER A 375 -2.20 -11.53 14.98
C SER A 375 -1.56 -12.40 16.09
N ARG A 376 -2.23 -13.50 16.48
CA ARG A 376 -1.73 -14.47 17.46
C ARG A 376 -0.59 -15.36 16.93
N ARG A 377 -0.61 -15.68 15.62
CA ARG A 377 0.34 -16.64 15.00
C ARG A 377 1.65 -16.01 14.52
N HIS A 378 1.65 -14.74 14.11
CA HIS A 378 2.89 -14.05 13.73
C HIS A 378 3.83 -13.84 14.93
N HIS A 379 3.27 -13.56 16.11
CA HIS A 379 4.04 -13.42 17.34
C HIS A 379 4.74 -14.74 17.74
N LEU A 380 4.04 -15.88 17.58
CA LEU A 380 4.57 -17.21 17.90
C LEU A 380 5.65 -17.68 16.90
N ARG A 381 5.48 -17.43 15.59
CA ARG A 381 6.47 -17.84 14.57
C ARG A 381 7.77 -17.05 14.63
N PHE A 382 7.72 -15.76 14.97
CA PHE A 382 8.94 -14.95 15.12
C PHE A 382 9.73 -15.33 16.39
N LYS A 383 9.02 -15.67 17.48
CA LYS A 383 9.61 -16.21 18.71
C LYS A 383 10.36 -17.53 18.45
N ASN A 384 9.77 -18.45 17.68
CA ASN A 384 10.43 -19.71 17.35
C ASN A 384 11.64 -19.53 16.41
N LYS A 385 11.56 -18.61 15.45
CA LYS A 385 12.69 -18.33 14.55
C LYS A 385 13.92 -17.71 15.25
N LEU A 386 13.71 -17.01 16.37
CA LEU A 386 14.78 -16.49 17.24
C LEU A 386 15.35 -17.56 18.19
N LEU A 387 14.54 -18.56 18.56
CA LEU A 387 14.98 -19.72 19.36
C LEU A 387 15.78 -20.71 18.50
N ASP A 388 15.35 -20.95 17.25
CA ASP A 388 16.03 -21.86 16.31
C ASP A 388 17.38 -21.31 15.82
N ASN A 389 17.54 -19.99 15.74
CA ASN A 389 18.83 -19.38 15.40
C ASN A 389 19.87 -19.51 16.53
N LYS A 390 19.45 -19.77 17.78
CA LYS A 390 20.36 -20.05 18.90
C LYS A 390 20.78 -21.52 18.97
N SER A 391 19.92 -22.45 18.56
CA SER A 391 20.24 -23.89 18.49
C SER A 391 21.08 -24.25 17.26
N SER A 392 20.90 -23.53 16.14
CA SER A 392 21.61 -23.78 14.88
C SER A 392 23.12 -23.45 14.93
N GLN A 393 23.56 -22.59 15.85
CA GLN A 393 24.99 -22.33 16.09
C GLN A 393 25.68 -23.46 16.88
N PHE A 394 24.92 -24.33 17.55
CA PHE A 394 25.48 -25.46 18.31
C PHE A 394 25.58 -26.77 17.50
N GLN A 395 24.88 -26.89 16.36
CA GLN A 395 24.88 -28.13 15.55
C GLN A 395 25.83 -28.11 14.34
N GLN A 396 26.47 -26.98 14.02
CA GLN A 396 27.42 -26.89 12.89
C GLN A 396 28.82 -27.48 13.15
N GLN A 397 29.08 -28.08 14.31
CA GLN A 397 30.38 -28.69 14.63
C GLN A 397 30.47 -30.22 14.49
N GLN A 398 29.42 -30.94 14.06
CA GLN A 398 29.44 -32.42 14.16
C GLN A 398 29.04 -33.25 12.93
N GLN A 399 28.89 -32.70 11.72
CA GLN A 399 28.61 -33.54 10.54
C GLN A 399 29.50 -33.22 9.34
N GLN A 400 30.71 -33.78 9.36
CA GLN A 400 31.47 -34.14 8.17
C GLN A 400 31.64 -35.65 8.17
N GLN A 401 30.97 -36.36 7.25
CA GLN A 401 31.37 -37.60 6.57
C GLN A 401 30.13 -38.38 6.11
N GLN A 402 29.84 -38.37 4.80
CA GLN A 402 29.56 -39.55 3.94
C GLN A 402 29.04 -39.14 2.53
N PRO A 403 29.21 -40.00 1.49
CA PRO A 403 29.38 -39.57 0.10
C PRO A 403 28.08 -39.47 -0.71
N SER A 404 28.17 -38.70 -1.81
CA SER A 404 27.07 -38.21 -2.65
C SER A 404 26.79 -39.11 -3.87
N PRO A 405 25.52 -39.35 -4.28
CA PRO A 405 25.23 -39.86 -5.61
C PRO A 405 24.90 -38.74 -6.62
N ASN A 406 25.57 -38.86 -7.77
CA ASN A 406 25.49 -38.18 -9.08
C ASN A 406 24.57 -36.92 -9.25
N PRO A 407 25.10 -35.73 -9.62
CA PRO A 407 24.40 -34.44 -9.49
C PRO A 407 23.41 -34.08 -10.63
N ASP A 408 23.50 -34.73 -11.78
CA ASP A 408 23.04 -34.07 -13.02
C ASP A 408 21.58 -34.34 -13.39
N ASN A 409 21.03 -35.52 -13.11
CA ASN A 409 19.60 -35.80 -13.39
C ASN A 409 18.65 -35.26 -12.31
N LYS A 410 19.11 -35.12 -11.06
CA LYS A 410 18.31 -34.49 -9.98
C LYS A 410 18.21 -32.98 -10.12
N LYS A 411 19.21 -32.31 -10.70
CA LYS A 411 19.20 -30.85 -10.88
C LYS A 411 18.12 -30.42 -11.88
N ILE A 412 17.99 -31.13 -12.99
CA ILE A 412 17.03 -30.78 -14.05
C ILE A 412 15.60 -31.09 -13.58
N MET A 413 15.36 -32.27 -12.98
CA MET A 413 14.04 -32.57 -12.42
C MET A 413 13.67 -31.71 -11.20
N ASN A 414 14.60 -31.35 -10.31
CA ASN A 414 14.28 -30.46 -9.18
C ASN A 414 14.07 -29.01 -9.59
N VAL A 415 14.67 -28.53 -10.69
CA VAL A 415 14.37 -27.19 -11.23
C VAL A 415 12.96 -27.15 -11.83
N ILE A 416 12.53 -28.22 -12.50
CA ILE A 416 11.20 -28.32 -13.11
C ILE A 416 10.11 -28.57 -12.04
N PHE A 417 10.36 -29.46 -11.07
CA PHE A 417 9.39 -29.83 -10.04
C PHE A 417 9.40 -28.97 -8.74
N SER A 418 10.38 -28.08 -8.54
CA SER A 418 10.31 -27.04 -7.49
C SER A 418 9.27 -25.96 -7.76
N HIS A 419 8.64 -26.00 -8.93
CA HIS A 419 7.54 -25.11 -9.31
C HIS A 419 6.15 -25.65 -8.95
N ILE A 420 6.05 -26.80 -8.27
CA ILE A 420 4.77 -27.21 -7.67
C ILE A 420 4.44 -26.22 -6.54
N PRO A 421 3.30 -25.50 -6.60
CA PRO A 421 2.98 -24.50 -5.61
C PRO A 421 2.79 -25.16 -4.23
N SER A 422 3.59 -24.75 -3.23
CA SER A 422 3.22 -24.86 -1.81
C SER A 422 1.77 -24.38 -1.61
N SER A 423 1.07 -24.84 -0.56
CA SER A 423 -0.30 -24.39 -0.27
C SER A 423 -0.46 -22.87 -0.15
N SER A 424 0.63 -22.13 0.11
CA SER A 424 0.66 -20.66 0.02
C SER A 424 0.77 -20.14 -1.41
N ASN A 425 1.56 -20.80 -2.26
CA ASN A 425 1.76 -20.42 -3.66
C ASN A 425 0.50 -20.65 -4.48
N PHE A 426 -0.24 -21.74 -4.22
CA PHE A 426 -1.52 -22.01 -4.89
C PHE A 426 -2.57 -20.92 -4.61
N LYS A 427 -2.61 -20.38 -3.38
CA LYS A 427 -3.54 -19.28 -3.03
C LYS A 427 -3.27 -18.01 -3.82
N TYR A 428 -2.00 -17.63 -3.97
CA TYR A 428 -1.63 -16.44 -4.74
C TYR A 428 -1.83 -16.64 -6.24
N LEU A 429 -1.65 -17.86 -6.75
CA LEU A 429 -1.99 -18.22 -8.12
C LEU A 429 -3.49 -18.10 -8.38
N ALA A 430 -4.32 -18.65 -7.50
CA ALA A 430 -5.78 -18.52 -7.61
C ALA A 430 -6.22 -17.05 -7.61
N LEU A 431 -5.69 -16.24 -6.68
CA LEU A 431 -5.98 -14.80 -6.62
C LEU A 431 -5.51 -14.06 -7.90
N ALA A 432 -4.32 -14.38 -8.40
CA ALA A 432 -3.80 -13.83 -9.64
C ALA A 432 -4.72 -14.11 -10.83
N THR A 433 -5.17 -15.36 -10.99
CA THR A 433 -6.13 -15.74 -12.03
C THR A 433 -7.48 -15.02 -11.86
N THR A 434 -7.98 -14.91 -10.63
CA THR A 434 -9.22 -14.15 -10.35
C THR A 434 -9.06 -12.69 -10.75
N PHE A 435 -7.98 -12.01 -10.35
CA PHE A 435 -7.76 -10.61 -10.75
C PHE A 435 -7.56 -10.45 -12.25
N GLY A 436 -6.94 -11.44 -12.91
CA GLY A 436 -6.85 -11.50 -14.37
C GLY A 436 -8.23 -11.50 -15.03
N LEU A 437 -9.13 -12.40 -14.60
CA LEU A 437 -10.51 -12.49 -15.09
C LEU A 437 -11.31 -11.19 -14.84
N LEU A 438 -11.13 -10.56 -13.68
CA LEU A 438 -11.82 -9.32 -13.35
C LEU A 438 -11.36 -8.12 -14.18
N SER A 439 -10.14 -8.15 -14.71
CA SER A 439 -9.58 -7.00 -15.43
C SER A 439 -10.42 -6.60 -16.66
N TYR A 440 -11.03 -7.56 -17.35
CA TYR A 440 -11.86 -7.28 -18.52
C TYR A 440 -13.02 -6.34 -18.20
N SER A 441 -13.82 -6.67 -17.17
CA SER A 441 -14.98 -5.89 -16.78
C SER A 441 -14.61 -4.56 -16.11
N LEU A 442 -13.41 -4.47 -15.53
CA LEU A 442 -12.84 -3.23 -14.97
C LEU A 442 -12.40 -2.22 -16.03
N CYS A 443 -12.21 -2.65 -17.27
CA CYS A 443 -11.77 -1.81 -18.38
C CYS A 443 -12.92 -1.38 -19.31
N PHE A 444 -14.17 -1.72 -18.96
CA PHE A 444 -15.36 -1.17 -19.61
C PHE A 444 -15.48 0.35 -19.35
N PRO A 445 -15.80 1.19 -20.36
CA PRO A 445 -16.19 0.85 -21.74
C PRO A 445 -15.03 0.92 -22.74
N LEU A 446 -13.82 1.29 -22.29
CA LEU A 446 -12.68 1.53 -23.16
C LEU A 446 -12.33 0.28 -23.97
N ASN A 447 -12.47 -0.89 -23.36
CA ASN A 447 -12.28 -2.16 -24.03
C ASN A 447 -13.18 -2.38 -25.24
N THR A 448 -14.42 -1.89 -25.20
CA THR A 448 -15.36 -2.03 -26.30
C THR A 448 -14.83 -1.32 -27.54
N TYR A 449 -14.26 -0.14 -27.39
CA TYR A 449 -13.66 0.59 -28.52
C TYR A 449 -12.49 -0.17 -29.13
N VAL A 450 -11.58 -0.69 -28.30
CA VAL A 450 -10.46 -1.52 -28.77
C VAL A 450 -11.00 -2.71 -29.56
N TYR A 451 -11.84 -3.55 -28.96
CA TYR A 451 -12.29 -4.75 -29.66
C TYR A 451 -13.12 -4.43 -30.90
N ASN A 452 -13.97 -3.40 -30.88
CA ASN A 452 -14.83 -3.14 -32.02
C ASN A 452 -14.05 -2.62 -33.22
N GLU A 453 -13.13 -1.68 -33.00
CA GLU A 453 -12.31 -1.18 -34.09
C GLU A 453 -11.38 -2.27 -34.63
N GLU A 454 -10.79 -3.09 -33.75
CA GLU A 454 -9.86 -4.12 -34.19
C GLU A 454 -10.53 -5.34 -34.84
N LEU A 455 -11.75 -5.68 -34.43
CA LEU A 455 -12.48 -6.82 -35.01
C LEU A 455 -13.32 -6.43 -36.23
N TYR A 456 -13.88 -5.22 -36.24
CA TYR A 456 -14.87 -4.81 -37.26
C TYR A 456 -14.47 -3.55 -38.06
N GLY A 457 -13.43 -2.82 -37.65
CA GLY A 457 -12.82 -1.74 -38.46
C GLY A 457 -13.56 -0.40 -38.46
N TYR A 458 -14.42 -0.13 -37.46
CA TYR A 458 -15.12 1.14 -37.35
C TYR A 458 -15.34 1.60 -35.90
N LEU A 459 -15.59 2.90 -35.74
CA LEU A 459 -15.89 3.52 -34.45
C LEU A 459 -17.33 3.23 -34.00
N ILE A 460 -17.52 3.11 -32.68
CA ILE A 460 -18.84 2.86 -32.08
C ILE A 460 -19.53 4.17 -31.72
N TYR A 461 -20.79 4.30 -32.10
CA TYR A 461 -21.67 5.32 -31.54
C TYR A 461 -21.87 5.11 -30.04
N GLN A 462 -21.86 6.21 -29.28
CA GLN A 462 -21.86 6.21 -27.82
C GLN A 462 -23.06 5.50 -27.18
N ASN A 463 -24.23 5.60 -27.80
CA ASN A 463 -25.46 4.93 -27.38
C ASN A 463 -25.45 3.41 -27.67
N LEU A 464 -24.53 2.92 -28.51
CA LEU A 464 -24.40 1.51 -28.85
C LEU A 464 -23.28 0.79 -28.07
N VAL A 465 -22.43 1.53 -27.35
CA VAL A 465 -21.27 1.00 -26.61
C VAL A 465 -21.62 -0.21 -25.76
N VAL A 466 -22.75 -0.17 -25.04
CA VAL A 466 -23.16 -1.28 -24.18
C VAL A 466 -23.63 -2.48 -24.99
N LYS A 467 -24.40 -2.26 -26.05
CA LYS A 467 -24.90 -3.32 -26.91
C LYS A 467 -23.74 -4.05 -27.59
N VAL A 468 -22.81 -3.28 -28.16
CA VAL A 468 -21.59 -3.80 -28.81
C VAL A 468 -20.72 -4.53 -27.79
N TYR A 469 -20.58 -4.02 -26.57
CA TYR A 469 -19.84 -4.72 -25.51
C TYR A 469 -20.44 -6.09 -25.18
N GLN A 470 -21.77 -6.18 -25.08
CA GLN A 470 -22.46 -7.44 -24.83
C GLN A 470 -22.28 -8.44 -25.98
N GLU A 471 -22.36 -7.95 -27.22
CA GLU A 471 -22.18 -8.75 -28.44
C GLU A 471 -20.75 -9.27 -28.56
N ILE A 472 -19.74 -8.40 -28.43
CA ILE A 472 -18.32 -8.78 -28.42
C ILE A 472 -18.04 -9.78 -27.31
N PHE A 473 -18.56 -9.55 -26.10
CA PHE A 473 -18.37 -10.46 -24.99
C PHE A 473 -19.01 -11.82 -25.30
N PHE A 474 -20.23 -11.86 -25.84
CA PHE A 474 -20.93 -13.11 -26.15
C PHE A 474 -20.22 -13.91 -27.25
N GLU A 475 -19.79 -13.25 -28.33
CA GLU A 475 -19.12 -13.90 -29.46
C GLU A 475 -17.69 -14.36 -29.11
N ASN A 476 -16.96 -13.58 -28.31
CA ASN A 476 -15.53 -13.78 -28.07
C ASN A 476 -15.20 -14.21 -26.63
N TYR A 477 -16.20 -14.62 -25.83
CA TYR A 477 -15.99 -14.91 -24.39
C TYR A 477 -14.87 -15.92 -24.15
N VAL A 478 -14.73 -16.94 -25.01
CA VAL A 478 -13.70 -17.98 -24.87
C VAL A 478 -12.31 -17.39 -24.99
N ILE A 479 -12.09 -16.53 -25.99
CA ILE A 479 -10.80 -15.88 -26.24
C ILE A 479 -10.48 -14.91 -25.10
N ILE A 480 -11.44 -14.06 -24.74
CA ILE A 480 -11.30 -13.07 -23.66
C ILE A 480 -10.99 -13.76 -22.33
N ALA A 481 -11.72 -14.83 -21.99
CA ALA A 481 -11.49 -15.60 -20.78
C ALA A 481 -10.11 -16.30 -20.80
N ALA A 482 -9.74 -16.91 -21.92
CA ALA A 482 -8.44 -17.57 -22.08
C ALA A 482 -7.27 -16.58 -21.92
N MET A 483 -7.33 -15.42 -22.57
CA MET A 483 -6.32 -14.36 -22.42
C MET A 483 -6.28 -13.80 -20.99
N SER A 484 -7.43 -13.65 -20.35
CA SER A 484 -7.51 -13.18 -18.96
C SER A 484 -6.88 -14.17 -17.97
N VAL A 485 -7.12 -15.47 -18.15
CA VAL A 485 -6.49 -16.53 -17.35
C VAL A 485 -4.98 -16.59 -17.62
N ALA A 486 -4.59 -16.56 -18.90
CA ALA A 486 -3.18 -16.59 -19.30
C ALA A 486 -2.41 -15.39 -18.75
N GLY A 487 -2.95 -14.19 -18.89
CA GLY A 487 -2.36 -12.97 -18.36
C GLY A 487 -2.35 -12.96 -16.82
N GLY A 488 -3.38 -13.50 -16.18
CA GLY A 488 -3.40 -13.73 -14.73
C GLY A 488 -2.23 -14.62 -14.27
N PHE A 489 -2.02 -15.74 -14.96
CA PHE A 489 -0.90 -16.67 -14.72
C PHE A 489 0.46 -16.01 -14.98
N LEU A 490 0.63 -15.31 -16.11
CA LEU A 490 1.86 -14.59 -16.46
C LEU A 490 2.20 -13.51 -15.42
N GLY A 491 1.19 -12.75 -14.96
CA GLY A 491 1.36 -11.77 -13.89
C GLY A 491 1.89 -12.39 -12.60
N TYR A 492 1.39 -13.57 -12.22
CA TYR A 492 1.91 -14.33 -11.09
C TYR A 492 3.36 -14.78 -11.29
N MET A 493 3.69 -15.29 -12.47
CA MET A 493 5.04 -15.77 -12.80
C MET A 493 6.08 -14.64 -12.74
N ILE A 494 5.77 -13.46 -13.27
CA ILE A 494 6.63 -12.28 -13.20
C ILE A 494 7.01 -11.94 -11.76
N LEU A 495 6.05 -12.01 -10.83
CA LEU A 495 6.30 -11.78 -9.41
C LEU A 495 7.19 -12.85 -8.79
N HIS A 496 6.96 -14.12 -9.12
CA HIS A 496 7.72 -15.24 -8.57
C HIS A 496 9.19 -15.17 -9.00
N ILE A 497 9.44 -14.90 -10.28
CA ILE A 497 10.79 -14.73 -10.84
C ILE A 497 11.50 -13.55 -10.18
N THR A 498 10.84 -12.40 -10.06
CA THR A 498 11.41 -11.20 -9.42
C THR A 498 11.79 -11.45 -7.95
N LYS A 499 10.97 -12.22 -7.23
CA LYS A 499 11.25 -12.59 -5.84
C LYS A 499 12.45 -13.52 -5.73
N SER A 500 12.53 -14.53 -6.61
CA SER A 500 13.65 -15.49 -6.65
C SER A 500 14.99 -14.78 -6.89
N MET A 501 15.04 -13.87 -7.86
CA MET A 501 16.25 -13.08 -8.17
C MET A 501 16.71 -12.22 -6.99
N ARG A 502 15.76 -11.63 -6.23
CA ARG A 502 16.09 -10.79 -5.07
C ARG A 502 16.70 -11.59 -3.92
N ILE A 503 16.31 -12.86 -3.75
CA ILE A 503 16.86 -13.73 -2.72
C ILE A 503 18.30 -14.12 -3.07
N GLN A 504 18.56 -14.46 -4.33
CA GLN A 504 19.91 -14.83 -4.80
C GLN A 504 20.94 -13.69 -4.65
N ASN A 505 20.52 -12.44 -4.86
CA ASN A 505 21.38 -11.25 -4.69
C ASN A 505 21.63 -10.86 -3.22
N HIS A 506 20.93 -11.45 -2.25
CA HIS A 506 21.22 -11.27 -0.83
C HIS A 506 22.01 -12.43 -0.22
N THR A 507 22.21 -13.51 -0.97
CA THR A 507 23.02 -14.68 -0.59
C THR A 507 24.38 -14.74 -1.29
N ARG A 508 24.67 -13.78 -2.17
CA ARG A 508 26.00 -13.45 -2.69
C ARG A 508 26.46 -12.16 -2.04
#